data_AF-A0A949BFL2-F1
#
_entry.id   AF-A0A949BFL2-F1
#
_cell.length_a   1.000
_cell.length_b   1.000
_cell.length_c   1.000
_cell.angle_alpha   90.00
_cell.angle_beta   90.00
_cell.angle_gamma   90.00
#
_symmetry.space_group_name_H-M   'P 1'
#
loop_
_entity.id
_entity.type
_entity.pdbx_description
1 polymer ?
#
loop_
_entity_poly.entity_id
_entity_poly.type
_entity_poly.pdbx_seq_one_letter_code
_entity_poly.pdbx_strand_id
1 'polypeptide(L)'
;MSITRINSKAVAAVVAVTAIVILFAAKSVLASTDLLVGAEYQINVEAVKSIGTVTSTANNNSLGLNTTAIAGSNGKLSFSLSGIPTSSSYNFLVVTIKNSSGTTVRRSIVPAPAPGSTLSLGVSPITDNQTKAFLSAFQNAGTDDPLLAFFGFMMIRSADVSTSEITQMAQFCIKGIKGTDGTGLTTGFEASLRDQGATSAMLTSLRSNLVTNFTNLTSLYKDSVDQYFSSGADAEKEKRGEAAAKIFEYLVNATNDAGMKVEWLIMAFNDLGAIVCPLITQAVNSGSVRTSTAGAMDSVISRGLQKLRADNFLKKYTNALTALGASTAEINQYTTAANTLMNTMQQNFQNFEKNVMGDEMPDADVVNEKNNEMNTAMEAAFNQFMTDCQATDARIVSLRASLKQALWYNDTQMDQYLPASRFKFYNSSGNAVNWSIMQVVSVSWLADLITAGGSLSYARDDTSVPSMMQWMGQCSNTQYWDQQSCLSNAGIWTTGRRDYTAIFPGDSGSQMWAALEGLREDIQVAEFTRWNSFSGIDFNDKAGAMEAMKLAEKAFYDKLFNSTGGANSLINDITGTTNGTTAIAVTAKKALITIFLSPDF
;
A
#
# COMPACT_ATOMS: atom_id res chain seq x y z
N MET A 1 -0.90 13.83 20.78
CA MET A 1 -1.82 14.96 20.70
C MET A 1 -2.96 14.47 19.84
N SER A 2 -4.13 14.23 20.44
CA SER A 2 -5.27 13.65 19.75
C SER A 2 -5.80 14.70 18.77
N ILE A 3 -5.60 14.48 17.46
CA ILE A 3 -6.19 15.31 16.41
C ILE A 3 -7.69 15.11 16.52
N THR A 4 -8.31 16.06 17.19
CA THR A 4 -9.75 16.11 17.40
C THR A 4 -10.39 16.40 16.06
N ARG A 5 -11.09 15.38 15.55
CA ARG A 5 -12.30 15.44 14.71
C ARG A 5 -12.59 16.82 14.09
N ILE A 6 -12.20 16.99 12.84
CA ILE A 6 -12.86 17.93 11.94
C ILE A 6 -14.09 17.22 11.34
N ASN A 7 -15.24 17.50 11.97
CA ASN A 7 -16.61 17.48 11.46
C ASN A 7 -17.06 16.32 10.54
N SER A 8 -17.62 15.28 11.17
CA SER A 8 -18.52 14.28 10.57
C SER A 8 -19.96 14.79 10.32
N LYS A 9 -20.14 16.05 9.85
CA LYS A 9 -21.48 16.68 9.72
C LYS A 9 -21.78 17.34 8.37
N ALA A 10 -21.18 16.90 7.27
CA ALA A 10 -21.43 17.46 5.94
C ALA A 10 -21.88 16.47 4.84
N VAL A 11 -22.36 15.27 5.19
CA VAL A 11 -23.09 14.41 4.24
C VAL A 11 -24.36 13.88 4.91
N ALA A 12 -25.23 14.81 5.30
CA ALA A 12 -26.59 14.52 5.69
C ALA A 12 -27.46 15.67 5.17
N ALA A 13 -27.93 15.54 3.91
CA ALA A 13 -29.20 16.06 3.38
C ALA A 13 -29.13 16.23 1.86
N VAL A 14 -29.76 15.33 1.11
CA VAL A 14 -30.82 15.57 0.09
C VAL A 14 -31.50 14.20 -0.13
N VAL A 15 -32.49 13.84 0.70
CA VAL A 15 -33.94 14.02 0.53
C VAL A 15 -34.62 12.90 -0.29
N ALA A 16 -35.41 12.15 0.47
CA ALA A 16 -36.44 11.16 0.13
C ALA A 16 -37.40 11.52 -1.00
N VAL A 17 -37.89 10.49 -1.73
CA VAL A 17 -39.32 10.31 -2.07
C VAL A 17 -39.69 8.82 -2.12
N THR A 18 -40.82 8.55 -1.49
CA THR A 18 -41.60 7.33 -1.21
C THR A 18 -42.06 6.51 -2.43
N ALA A 19 -42.09 5.18 -2.28
CA ALA A 19 -43.32 4.34 -2.34
C ALA A 19 -43.26 3.06 -3.20
N ILE A 20 -43.96 2.05 -2.63
CA ILE A 20 -44.48 0.80 -3.20
C ILE A 20 -43.56 -0.41 -3.14
N VAL A 21 -43.78 -1.17 -2.05
CA VAL A 21 -43.58 -2.61 -1.94
C VAL A 21 -44.28 -3.30 -3.13
N ILE A 22 -43.51 -3.83 -4.06
CA ILE A 22 -43.92 -4.98 -4.86
C ILE A 22 -42.92 -6.09 -4.54
N LEU A 23 -43.41 -7.06 -3.77
CA LEU A 23 -42.81 -8.36 -3.58
C LEU A 23 -42.72 -9.04 -4.96
N PHE A 24 -41.57 -8.97 -5.62
CA PHE A 24 -41.14 -10.03 -6.53
C PHE A 24 -39.93 -10.69 -5.88
N ALA A 25 -40.21 -11.75 -5.11
CA ALA A 25 -39.25 -12.82 -4.89
C ALA A 25 -39.00 -13.53 -6.22
N ALA A 26 -38.34 -12.86 -7.16
CA ALA A 26 -37.53 -13.56 -8.12
C ALA A 26 -36.22 -13.83 -7.38
N LYS A 27 -36.15 -14.98 -6.69
CA LYS A 27 -34.87 -15.67 -6.56
C LYS A 27 -34.36 -15.80 -7.99
N SER A 28 -33.46 -14.91 -8.41
CA SER A 28 -32.65 -15.15 -9.58
C SER A 28 -31.87 -16.40 -9.26
N VAL A 29 -32.37 -17.53 -9.76
CA VAL A 29 -31.69 -18.80 -9.83
C VAL A 29 -30.49 -18.60 -10.76
N LEU A 30 -29.46 -17.90 -10.29
CA LEU A 30 -28.11 -18.09 -10.81
C LEU A 30 -27.59 -19.30 -10.06
N ALA A 31 -28.01 -20.47 -10.55
CA ALA A 31 -27.54 -21.74 -10.05
C ALA A 31 -26.01 -21.75 -10.09
N SER A 32 -25.37 -22.00 -8.95
CA SER A 32 -24.12 -22.75 -8.97
C SER A 32 -24.44 -24.07 -9.68
N THR A 33 -24.11 -24.20 -10.96
CA THR A 33 -24.05 -25.53 -11.56
C THR A 33 -22.82 -26.20 -10.98
N ASP A 34 -23.01 -26.82 -9.82
CA ASP A 34 -22.10 -27.81 -9.31
C ASP A 34 -21.86 -28.85 -10.41
N LEU A 35 -20.61 -29.32 -10.49
CA LEU A 35 -20.28 -30.36 -11.45
C LEU A 35 -21.09 -31.61 -11.10
N LEU A 36 -21.70 -32.23 -12.11
CA LEU A 36 -22.57 -33.38 -11.92
C LEU A 36 -21.74 -34.55 -11.38
N VAL A 37 -22.06 -35.00 -10.18
CA VAL A 37 -21.39 -36.13 -9.53
C VAL A 37 -21.40 -37.35 -10.45
N GLY A 38 -20.24 -37.98 -10.62
CA GLY A 38 -20.06 -39.15 -11.47
C GLY A 38 -19.99 -38.87 -12.97
N ALA A 39 -20.16 -37.62 -13.42
CA ALA A 39 -19.98 -37.26 -14.83
C ALA A 39 -18.49 -37.12 -15.17
N GLU A 40 -18.13 -37.54 -16.38
CA GLU A 40 -16.81 -37.32 -16.97
C GLU A 40 -16.74 -35.93 -17.63
N TYR A 41 -15.61 -35.26 -17.42
CA TYR A 41 -15.29 -33.96 -17.98
C TYR A 41 -13.97 -34.02 -18.72
N GLN A 42 -13.87 -33.26 -19.81
CA GLN A 42 -12.62 -33.05 -20.54
C GLN A 42 -11.93 -31.80 -20.00
N ILE A 43 -10.65 -31.91 -19.70
CA ILE A 43 -9.79 -30.81 -19.26
C ILE A 43 -8.80 -30.52 -20.39
N ASN A 44 -8.81 -29.28 -20.88
CA ASN A 44 -7.93 -28.82 -21.93
C ASN A 44 -7.01 -27.72 -21.40
N VAL A 45 -5.77 -27.67 -21.88
CA VAL A 45 -4.81 -26.60 -21.58
C VAL A 45 -4.48 -25.85 -22.85
N GLU A 46 -4.67 -24.53 -22.79
CA GLU A 46 -4.36 -23.57 -23.84
C GLU A 46 -3.31 -22.59 -23.30
N ALA A 47 -2.46 -22.02 -24.15
CA ALA A 47 -1.55 -20.95 -23.78
C ALA A 47 -2.05 -19.59 -24.29
N VAL A 48 -1.86 -18.54 -23.48
CA VAL A 48 -2.08 -17.16 -23.92
C VAL A 48 -0.84 -16.73 -24.70
N LYS A 49 -1.00 -16.40 -25.98
CA LYS A 49 0.09 -15.94 -26.84
C LYS A 49 0.44 -14.49 -26.53
N SER A 50 1.63 -14.07 -26.93
CA SER A 50 2.12 -12.69 -26.81
C SER A 50 1.25 -11.63 -27.49
N ILE A 51 0.34 -12.03 -28.38
CA ILE A 51 -0.66 -11.19 -29.04
C ILE A 51 -2.03 -11.20 -28.34
N GLY A 52 -2.12 -11.76 -27.13
CA GLY A 52 -3.31 -11.77 -26.29
C GLY A 52 -4.42 -12.76 -26.68
N THR A 53 -4.19 -13.62 -27.68
CA THR A 53 -5.13 -14.69 -28.08
C THR A 53 -4.66 -16.05 -27.56
N VAL A 54 -5.59 -16.99 -27.35
CA VAL A 54 -5.23 -18.35 -26.92
C VAL A 54 -4.80 -19.25 -28.08
N THR A 55 -3.96 -20.24 -27.80
CA THR A 55 -3.74 -21.39 -28.69
C THR A 55 -5.03 -22.17 -28.85
N SER A 56 -5.42 -22.54 -30.05
CA SER A 56 -6.63 -23.32 -30.29
C SER A 56 -6.51 -24.22 -31.52
N THR A 57 -7.30 -25.29 -31.55
CA THR A 57 -7.40 -26.16 -32.73
C THR A 57 -7.94 -25.40 -33.95
N ALA A 58 -8.86 -24.45 -33.73
CA ALA A 58 -9.42 -23.62 -34.79
C ALA A 58 -8.37 -22.77 -35.52
N ASN A 59 -7.26 -22.44 -34.86
CA ASN A 59 -6.18 -21.62 -35.39
C ASN A 59 -4.94 -22.45 -35.81
N ASN A 60 -5.08 -23.79 -35.92
CA ASN A 60 -3.98 -24.72 -36.24
C ASN A 60 -2.73 -24.56 -35.34
N ASN A 61 -2.92 -24.16 -34.09
CA ASN A 61 -1.82 -23.89 -33.16
C ASN A 61 -2.11 -24.42 -31.74
N SER A 62 -2.93 -25.47 -31.64
CA SER A 62 -3.26 -26.14 -30.38
C SER A 62 -2.01 -26.75 -29.72
N LEU A 63 -1.96 -26.73 -28.40
CA LEU A 63 -0.94 -27.46 -27.63
C LEU A 63 -1.19 -28.98 -27.63
N GLY A 64 -2.42 -29.42 -27.93
CA GLY A 64 -2.81 -30.84 -27.85
C GLY A 64 -2.88 -31.40 -26.41
N LEU A 65 -2.69 -30.56 -25.39
CA LEU A 65 -2.65 -30.97 -23.98
C LEU A 65 -4.06 -31.09 -23.40
N ASN A 66 -4.49 -32.32 -23.15
CA ASN A 66 -5.80 -32.61 -22.58
C ASN A 66 -5.78 -33.90 -21.74
N THR A 67 -6.76 -34.02 -20.84
CA THR A 67 -7.05 -35.23 -20.07
C THR A 67 -8.55 -35.32 -19.77
N THR A 68 -9.02 -36.42 -19.21
CA THR A 68 -10.38 -36.55 -18.67
C THR A 68 -10.34 -36.81 -17.17
N ALA A 69 -11.38 -36.37 -16.47
CA ALA A 69 -11.57 -36.68 -15.06
C ALA A 69 -13.06 -36.82 -14.73
N ILE A 70 -13.36 -37.67 -13.74
CA ILE A 70 -14.72 -37.91 -13.26
C ILE A 70 -14.94 -37.09 -12.00
N ALA A 71 -16.06 -36.37 -11.92
CA ALA A 71 -16.42 -35.61 -10.73
C ALA A 71 -16.70 -36.57 -9.57
N GLY A 72 -15.99 -36.40 -8.46
CA GLY A 72 -16.13 -37.24 -7.26
C GLY A 72 -17.49 -37.10 -6.59
N SER A 73 -17.70 -37.85 -5.49
CA SER A 73 -18.96 -37.85 -4.73
C SER A 73 -19.36 -36.48 -4.16
N ASN A 74 -18.39 -35.59 -3.99
CA ASN A 74 -18.58 -34.21 -3.56
C ASN A 74 -18.64 -33.21 -4.73
N GLY A 75 -18.62 -33.67 -5.99
CA GLY A 75 -18.60 -32.80 -7.17
C GLY A 75 -17.22 -32.22 -7.50
N LYS A 76 -16.16 -32.60 -6.79
CA LYS A 76 -14.79 -32.14 -7.07
C LYS A 76 -14.16 -32.92 -8.23
N LEU A 77 -13.51 -32.20 -9.15
CA LEU A 77 -12.61 -32.79 -10.14
C LEU A 77 -11.16 -32.73 -9.65
N SER A 78 -10.45 -33.84 -9.77
CA SER A 78 -9.02 -33.94 -9.50
C SER A 78 -8.32 -34.54 -10.71
N PHE A 79 -7.26 -33.91 -11.19
CA PHE A 79 -6.49 -34.35 -12.34
C PHE A 79 -5.03 -33.90 -12.22
N SER A 80 -4.16 -34.52 -13.01
CA SER A 80 -2.79 -34.09 -13.23
C SER A 80 -2.46 -34.16 -14.72
N LEU A 81 -1.58 -33.26 -15.17
CA LEU A 81 -1.10 -33.18 -16.54
C LEU A 81 0.41 -32.99 -16.52
N SER A 82 1.10 -33.57 -17.50
CA SER A 82 2.53 -33.40 -17.73
C SER A 82 2.77 -32.76 -19.11
N GLY A 83 4.00 -32.32 -19.36
CA GLY A 83 4.35 -31.66 -20.64
C GLY A 83 3.76 -30.25 -20.79
N ILE A 84 3.43 -29.60 -19.67
CA ILE A 84 2.89 -28.23 -19.65
C ILE A 84 3.97 -27.22 -20.09
N PRO A 85 3.66 -26.24 -20.97
CA PRO A 85 4.61 -25.20 -21.34
C PRO A 85 5.05 -24.36 -20.14
N THR A 86 6.28 -23.88 -20.19
CA THR A 86 6.91 -23.13 -19.09
C THR A 86 6.85 -21.62 -19.30
N SER A 87 7.18 -20.86 -18.25
CA SER A 87 7.29 -19.40 -18.27
C SER A 87 8.32 -18.84 -19.26
N SER A 88 9.20 -19.69 -19.80
CA SER A 88 10.10 -19.33 -20.90
C SER A 88 9.42 -19.23 -22.27
N SER A 89 8.23 -19.83 -22.43
CA SER A 89 7.50 -19.88 -23.71
C SER A 89 6.23 -19.03 -23.70
N TYR A 90 5.53 -19.00 -22.56
CA TYR A 90 4.29 -18.26 -22.38
C TYR A 90 4.22 -17.70 -20.97
N ASN A 91 3.63 -16.51 -20.78
CA ASN A 91 3.41 -15.99 -19.43
C ASN A 91 2.26 -16.70 -18.72
N PHE A 92 1.20 -17.05 -19.46
CA PHE A 92 -0.04 -17.58 -18.91
C PHE A 92 -0.59 -18.77 -19.70
N LEU A 93 -1.28 -19.63 -18.97
CA LEU A 93 -2.01 -20.79 -19.46
C LEU A 93 -3.48 -20.66 -19.05
N VAL A 94 -4.36 -21.24 -19.85
CA VAL A 94 -5.79 -21.32 -19.58
C VAL A 94 -6.16 -22.79 -19.46
N VAL A 95 -6.73 -23.15 -18.32
CA VAL A 95 -7.33 -24.46 -18.09
C VAL A 95 -8.82 -24.36 -18.35
N THR A 96 -9.31 -25.16 -19.29
CA THR A 96 -10.72 -25.17 -19.72
C THR A 96 -11.34 -26.52 -19.43
N ILE A 97 -12.40 -26.54 -18.60
CA ILE A 97 -13.20 -27.72 -18.28
C ILE A 97 -14.43 -27.74 -19.19
N LYS A 98 -14.61 -28.83 -19.93
CA LYS A 98 -15.75 -29.05 -20.83
C LYS A 98 -16.57 -30.27 -20.37
N ASN A 99 -17.89 -30.17 -20.50
CA ASN A 99 -18.78 -31.31 -20.31
C ASN A 99 -18.77 -32.27 -21.52
N SER A 100 -19.53 -33.36 -21.44
CA SER A 100 -19.67 -34.36 -22.52
C SER A 100 -20.24 -33.79 -23.83
N SER A 101 -20.96 -32.67 -23.77
CA SER A 101 -21.45 -31.95 -24.95
C SER A 101 -20.42 -30.99 -25.55
N GLY A 102 -19.20 -30.94 -25.02
CA GLY A 102 -18.14 -30.03 -25.45
C GLY A 102 -18.34 -28.57 -24.99
N THR A 103 -19.34 -28.29 -24.16
CA THR A 103 -19.61 -26.95 -23.63
C THR A 103 -18.63 -26.65 -22.50
N THR A 104 -18.04 -25.45 -22.53
CA THR A 104 -17.18 -24.98 -21.44
C THR A 104 -18.02 -24.73 -20.20
N VAL A 105 -17.71 -25.41 -19.11
CA VAL A 105 -18.41 -25.27 -17.83
C VAL A 105 -17.65 -24.38 -16.86
N ARG A 106 -16.31 -24.43 -16.87
CA ARG A 106 -15.44 -23.58 -16.04
C ARG A 106 -14.09 -23.35 -16.70
N ARG A 107 -13.45 -22.24 -16.35
CA ARG A 107 -12.07 -21.93 -16.73
C ARG A 107 -11.28 -21.35 -15.58
N SER A 108 -9.96 -21.43 -15.69
CA SER A 108 -9.04 -20.70 -14.83
C SER A 108 -7.82 -20.30 -15.65
N ILE A 109 -7.37 -19.06 -15.46
CA ILE A 109 -6.09 -18.60 -15.98
C ILE A 109 -5.03 -18.72 -14.89
N VAL A 110 -3.87 -19.25 -15.28
CA VAL A 110 -2.78 -19.53 -14.36
C VAL A 110 -1.46 -19.08 -15.00
N PRO A 111 -0.45 -18.65 -14.21
CA PRO A 111 0.87 -18.39 -14.76
C PRO A 111 1.49 -19.70 -15.25
N ALA A 112 2.30 -19.62 -16.29
CA ALA A 112 3.06 -20.78 -16.71
C ALA A 112 4.13 -21.13 -15.65
N PRO A 113 4.34 -22.42 -15.32
CA PRO A 113 5.32 -22.82 -14.32
C PRO A 113 6.75 -22.53 -14.77
N ALA A 114 7.65 -22.35 -13.80
CA ALA A 114 9.08 -22.38 -14.08
C ALA A 114 9.51 -23.77 -14.60
N PRO A 115 10.57 -23.87 -15.41
CA PRO A 115 11.07 -25.16 -15.89
C PRO A 115 11.33 -26.15 -14.74
N GLY A 116 10.79 -27.36 -14.87
CA GLY A 116 10.94 -28.44 -13.87
C GLY A 116 10.09 -28.28 -12.61
N SER A 117 9.24 -27.25 -12.52
CA SER A 117 8.34 -27.04 -11.37
C SER A 117 6.94 -27.61 -11.62
N THR A 118 6.22 -27.85 -10.53
CA THR A 118 4.81 -28.22 -10.54
C THR A 118 3.95 -27.00 -10.27
N LEU A 119 2.85 -26.84 -11.01
CA LEU A 119 1.87 -25.79 -10.78
C LEU A 119 0.64 -26.34 -10.06
N SER A 120 0.34 -25.77 -8.90
CA SER A 120 -0.94 -25.95 -8.21
C SER A 120 -1.98 -24.97 -8.76
N LEU A 121 -3.18 -25.47 -9.07
CA LEU A 121 -4.29 -24.64 -9.55
C LEU A 121 -5.63 -25.09 -8.98
N GLY A 122 -6.53 -24.12 -8.81
CA GLY A 122 -7.94 -24.31 -8.48
C GLY A 122 -8.83 -23.70 -9.57
N VAL A 123 -9.96 -24.36 -9.85
CA VAL A 123 -10.97 -23.88 -10.79
C VAL A 123 -12.32 -23.75 -10.07
N SER A 124 -12.87 -22.55 -10.06
CA SER A 124 -14.15 -22.21 -9.42
C SER A 124 -15.03 -21.37 -10.37
N PRO A 125 -16.29 -21.08 -10.02
CA PRO A 125 -17.13 -20.18 -10.81
C PRO A 125 -16.53 -18.77 -10.92
N ILE A 126 -15.87 -18.32 -9.84
CA ILE A 126 -15.18 -17.02 -9.80
C ILE A 126 -14.00 -17.03 -10.78
N THR A 127 -13.17 -18.07 -10.78
CA THR A 127 -12.02 -18.12 -11.72
C THR A 127 -12.48 -18.18 -13.17
N ASP A 128 -13.67 -18.72 -13.47
CA ASP A 128 -14.21 -18.71 -14.85
C ASP A 128 -14.53 -17.28 -15.31
N ASN A 129 -15.17 -16.47 -14.47
CA ASN A 129 -15.47 -15.08 -14.81
C ASN A 129 -14.23 -14.19 -14.82
N GLN A 130 -13.29 -14.41 -13.90
CA GLN A 130 -11.95 -13.81 -13.98
C GLN A 130 -11.30 -14.14 -15.31
N THR A 131 -11.30 -15.42 -15.71
CA THR A 131 -10.69 -15.87 -16.97
C THR A 131 -11.36 -15.24 -18.19
N LYS A 132 -12.70 -15.13 -18.22
CA LYS A 132 -13.43 -14.42 -19.30
C LYS A 132 -12.92 -12.99 -19.46
N ALA A 133 -12.79 -12.29 -18.35
CA ALA A 133 -12.36 -10.91 -18.36
C ALA A 133 -10.89 -10.74 -18.72
N PHE A 134 -10.01 -11.62 -18.23
CA PHE A 134 -8.60 -11.65 -18.66
C PHE A 134 -8.45 -11.90 -20.15
N LEU A 135 -9.16 -12.88 -20.70
CA LEU A 135 -9.09 -13.18 -22.13
C LEU A 135 -9.61 -12.02 -22.97
N SER A 136 -10.67 -11.35 -22.53
CA SER A 136 -11.15 -10.13 -23.18
C SER A 136 -10.11 -9.00 -23.10
N ALA A 137 -9.50 -8.79 -21.93
CA ALA A 137 -8.48 -7.77 -21.73
C ALA A 137 -7.23 -8.03 -22.59
N PHE A 138 -6.70 -9.24 -22.58
CA PHE A 138 -5.52 -9.61 -23.39
C PHE A 138 -5.79 -9.48 -24.88
N GLN A 139 -6.92 -10.00 -25.35
CA GLN A 139 -7.28 -9.91 -26.76
C GLN A 139 -7.43 -8.46 -27.22
N ASN A 140 -8.10 -7.61 -26.44
CA ASN A 140 -8.29 -6.20 -26.76
C ASN A 140 -6.98 -5.41 -26.67
N ALA A 141 -6.08 -5.79 -25.74
CA ALA A 141 -4.77 -5.17 -25.59
C ALA A 141 -3.75 -5.66 -26.64
N GLY A 142 -4.04 -6.76 -27.34
CA GLY A 142 -3.10 -7.43 -28.23
C GLY A 142 -1.84 -7.92 -27.52
N THR A 143 -1.94 -8.30 -26.24
CA THR A 143 -0.76 -8.64 -25.40
C THR A 143 -1.11 -9.61 -24.26
N ASP A 144 -0.12 -10.36 -23.76
CA ASP A 144 -0.21 -11.21 -22.57
C ASP A 144 0.53 -10.60 -21.35
N ASP A 145 0.62 -9.27 -21.31
CA ASP A 145 1.42 -8.53 -20.32
C ASP A 145 1.06 -8.90 -18.86
N PRO A 146 2.02 -9.39 -18.05
CA PRO A 146 1.78 -9.72 -16.64
C PRO A 146 1.27 -8.56 -15.78
N LEU A 147 1.53 -7.31 -16.17
CA LEU A 147 0.93 -6.16 -15.48
C LEU A 147 -0.58 -6.10 -15.69
N LEU A 148 -1.10 -6.41 -16.88
CA LEU A 148 -2.55 -6.50 -17.10
C LEU A 148 -3.18 -7.60 -16.24
N ALA A 149 -2.47 -8.72 -16.07
CA ALA A 149 -2.91 -9.82 -15.22
C ALA A 149 -3.04 -9.38 -13.74
N PHE A 150 -2.03 -8.67 -13.22
CA PHE A 150 -2.06 -8.11 -11.86
C PHE A 150 -3.33 -7.28 -11.61
N PHE A 151 -3.64 -6.33 -12.50
CA PHE A 151 -4.80 -5.46 -12.35
C PHE A 151 -6.13 -6.20 -12.52
N GLY A 152 -6.21 -7.18 -13.42
CA GLY A 152 -7.45 -7.96 -13.55
C GLY A 152 -7.76 -8.77 -12.29
N PHE A 153 -6.74 -9.33 -11.61
CA PHE A 153 -6.95 -10.08 -10.37
C PHE A 153 -7.44 -9.17 -9.22
N MET A 154 -7.16 -7.87 -9.29
CA MET A 154 -7.67 -6.87 -8.35
C MET A 154 -9.09 -6.43 -8.67
N MET A 155 -9.47 -6.32 -9.95
CA MET A 155 -10.76 -5.75 -10.35
C MET A 155 -11.90 -6.77 -10.38
N ILE A 156 -11.62 -8.04 -10.71
CA ILE A 156 -12.66 -9.07 -10.84
C ILE A 156 -12.64 -9.98 -9.61
N ARG A 157 -13.62 -9.79 -8.73
CA ARG A 157 -13.64 -10.41 -7.38
C ARG A 157 -14.92 -11.22 -7.08
N SER A 158 -15.92 -11.23 -7.97
CA SER A 158 -17.20 -11.93 -7.76
C SER A 158 -17.56 -12.82 -8.96
N ALA A 159 -18.34 -13.88 -8.69
CA ALA A 159 -18.97 -14.67 -9.75
C ALA A 159 -20.20 -13.99 -10.35
N ASP A 160 -20.83 -13.04 -9.65
CA ASP A 160 -21.94 -12.25 -10.17
C ASP A 160 -21.41 -10.98 -10.84
N VAL A 161 -20.63 -11.11 -11.91
CA VAL A 161 -20.18 -9.97 -12.73
C VAL A 161 -20.71 -10.17 -14.14
N SER A 162 -21.45 -9.19 -14.63
CA SER A 162 -22.06 -9.24 -15.96
C SER A 162 -21.03 -9.16 -17.09
N THR A 163 -21.39 -9.61 -18.29
CA THR A 163 -20.52 -9.47 -19.48
C THR A 163 -20.22 -8.00 -19.83
N SER A 164 -21.17 -7.09 -19.56
CA SER A 164 -20.96 -5.64 -19.70
C SER A 164 -19.87 -5.15 -18.74
N GLU A 165 -19.98 -5.50 -17.46
CA GLU A 165 -18.98 -5.16 -16.44
C GLU A 165 -17.61 -5.73 -16.79
N ILE A 166 -17.55 -7.00 -17.21
CA ILE A 166 -16.31 -7.65 -17.67
C ILE A 166 -15.64 -6.86 -18.78
N THR A 167 -16.41 -6.42 -19.79
CA THR A 167 -15.88 -5.66 -20.93
C THR A 167 -15.33 -4.31 -20.48
N GLN A 168 -16.02 -3.62 -19.56
CA GLN A 168 -15.57 -2.34 -19.02
C GLN A 168 -14.33 -2.49 -18.12
N MET A 169 -14.27 -3.52 -17.27
CA MET A 169 -13.09 -3.83 -16.47
C MET A 169 -11.87 -4.11 -17.35
N ALA A 170 -12.04 -4.85 -18.44
CA ALA A 170 -10.98 -5.05 -19.43
C ALA A 170 -10.49 -3.71 -20.02
N GLN A 171 -11.40 -2.79 -20.36
CA GLN A 171 -11.03 -1.45 -20.83
C GLN A 171 -10.29 -0.64 -19.77
N PHE A 172 -10.71 -0.70 -18.51
CA PHE A 172 -10.02 -0.02 -17.40
C PHE A 172 -8.58 -0.54 -17.23
N CYS A 173 -8.39 -1.87 -17.27
CA CYS A 173 -7.07 -2.51 -17.23
C CYS A 173 -6.16 -1.95 -18.32
N ILE A 174 -6.64 -1.97 -19.56
CA ILE A 174 -5.84 -1.60 -20.74
C ILE A 174 -5.47 -0.12 -20.67
N LYS A 175 -6.45 0.75 -20.43
CA LYS A 175 -6.23 2.19 -20.39
C LYS A 175 -5.42 2.63 -19.16
N GLY A 176 -5.58 1.95 -18.02
CA GLY A 176 -4.79 2.24 -16.82
C GLY A 176 -3.32 1.85 -16.95
N ILE A 177 -3.02 0.74 -17.63
CA ILE A 177 -1.64 0.24 -17.78
C ILE A 177 -0.92 0.86 -18.98
N LYS A 178 -1.58 0.84 -20.15
CA LYS A 178 -1.02 1.21 -21.46
C LYS A 178 -1.72 2.43 -22.04
N GLY A 179 -2.29 3.27 -21.19
CA GLY A 179 -3.07 4.43 -21.59
C GLY A 179 -2.33 5.28 -22.62
N THR A 180 -3.12 5.89 -23.49
CA THR A 180 -2.70 7.12 -24.15
C THR A 180 -3.59 8.22 -23.58
N ASP A 181 -3.03 9.38 -23.29
CA ASP A 181 -3.89 10.52 -23.03
C ASP A 181 -4.69 10.87 -24.30
N GLY A 182 -5.71 11.70 -24.17
CA GLY A 182 -6.50 12.17 -25.33
C GLY A 182 -5.68 12.92 -26.39
N THR A 183 -4.37 13.08 -26.21
CA THR A 183 -3.41 13.72 -27.13
C THR A 183 -2.48 12.72 -27.83
N GLY A 184 -2.55 11.43 -27.48
CA GLY A 184 -1.75 10.36 -28.08
C GLY A 184 -0.40 10.10 -27.40
N LEU A 185 -0.09 10.77 -26.27
CA LEU A 185 1.09 10.46 -25.45
C LEU A 185 0.81 9.24 -24.59
N THR A 186 1.79 8.34 -24.45
CA THR A 186 1.68 7.17 -23.56
C THR A 186 1.61 7.64 -22.11
N THR A 187 0.54 7.29 -21.41
CA THR A 187 0.26 7.62 -20.00
C THR A 187 -0.11 6.37 -19.21
N GLY A 188 -0.34 6.53 -17.91
CA GLY A 188 -0.73 5.45 -17.01
C GLY A 188 0.46 4.77 -16.33
N PHE A 189 0.21 3.57 -15.81
CA PHE A 189 1.12 2.92 -14.87
C PHE A 189 2.53 2.69 -15.44
N GLU A 190 2.65 2.11 -16.64
CA GLU A 190 3.98 1.83 -17.21
C GLU A 190 4.73 3.10 -17.59
N ALA A 191 4.04 4.10 -18.15
CA ALA A 191 4.63 5.38 -18.50
C ALA A 191 5.20 6.08 -17.25
N SER A 192 4.41 6.10 -16.16
CA SER A 192 4.84 6.64 -14.87
C SER A 192 6.11 5.97 -14.36
N LEU A 193 6.19 4.63 -14.41
CA LEU A 193 7.41 3.93 -14.02
C LEU A 193 8.63 4.38 -14.83
N ARG A 194 8.48 4.58 -16.15
CA ARG A 194 9.56 5.06 -17.02
C ARG A 194 9.97 6.50 -16.66
N ASP A 195 9.02 7.37 -16.38
CA ASP A 195 9.28 8.76 -15.97
C ASP A 195 10.06 8.84 -14.66
N GLN A 196 9.89 7.85 -13.79
CA GLN A 196 10.66 7.72 -12.54
C GLN A 196 12.06 7.08 -12.74
N GLY A 197 12.41 6.67 -13.97
CA GLY A 197 13.70 6.11 -14.32
C GLY A 197 13.72 4.58 -14.50
N ALA A 198 12.56 3.91 -14.54
CA ALA A 198 12.52 2.49 -14.83
C ALA A 198 13.03 2.20 -16.25
N THR A 199 14.08 1.39 -16.34
CA THR A 199 14.62 0.96 -17.64
C THR A 199 13.76 -0.16 -18.24
N SER A 200 13.87 -0.38 -19.56
CA SER A 200 13.20 -1.51 -20.21
C SER A 200 13.63 -2.86 -19.60
N ALA A 201 14.89 -3.00 -19.15
CA ALA A 201 15.36 -4.21 -18.47
C ALA A 201 14.67 -4.43 -17.12
N MET A 202 14.50 -3.37 -16.33
CA MET A 202 13.77 -3.41 -15.06
C MET A 202 12.31 -3.81 -15.29
N LEU A 203 11.65 -3.22 -16.30
CA LEU A 203 10.26 -3.56 -16.62
C LEU A 203 10.08 -5.00 -17.13
N THR A 204 11.06 -5.54 -17.88
CA THR A 204 11.08 -6.96 -18.26
C THR A 204 11.26 -7.85 -17.03
N SER A 205 12.16 -7.49 -16.12
CA SER A 205 12.38 -8.23 -14.88
C SER A 205 11.15 -8.22 -13.98
N LEU A 206 10.50 -7.06 -13.81
CA LEU A 206 9.24 -6.91 -13.08
C LEU A 206 8.16 -7.88 -13.60
N ARG A 207 7.97 -7.92 -14.92
CA ARG A 207 6.99 -8.82 -15.57
C ARG A 207 7.31 -10.30 -15.32
N SER A 208 8.57 -10.69 -15.47
CA SER A 208 9.00 -12.08 -15.24
C SER A 208 8.84 -12.50 -13.77
N ASN A 209 9.20 -11.61 -12.84
CA ASN A 209 9.05 -11.84 -11.41
C ASN A 209 7.56 -11.90 -10.99
N LEU A 210 6.69 -11.11 -11.63
CA LEU A 210 5.24 -11.19 -11.42
C LEU A 210 4.67 -12.55 -11.81
N VAL A 211 5.02 -13.08 -12.99
CA VAL A 211 4.59 -14.42 -13.42
C VAL A 211 5.02 -15.48 -12.41
N THR A 212 6.27 -15.39 -11.94
CA THR A 212 6.79 -16.29 -10.89
C THR A 212 5.97 -16.18 -9.60
N ASN A 213 5.73 -14.96 -9.12
CA ASN A 213 4.98 -14.75 -7.88
C ASN A 213 3.51 -15.17 -7.99
N PHE A 214 2.89 -15.07 -9.17
CA PHE A 214 1.51 -15.54 -9.38
C PHE A 214 1.34 -17.05 -9.19
N THR A 215 2.42 -17.85 -9.25
CA THR A 215 2.32 -19.28 -8.95
C THR A 215 1.88 -19.52 -7.49
N ASN A 216 2.27 -18.62 -6.58
CA ASN A 216 1.81 -18.64 -5.19
C ASN A 216 0.31 -18.26 -5.10
N LEU A 217 -0.14 -17.30 -5.93
CA LEU A 217 -1.55 -16.93 -6.01
C LEU A 217 -2.42 -18.10 -6.46
N THR A 218 -1.99 -18.87 -7.48
CA THR A 218 -2.75 -20.03 -7.94
C THR A 218 -2.75 -21.18 -6.96
N SER A 219 -1.70 -21.32 -6.15
CA SER A 219 -1.71 -22.25 -5.01
C SER A 219 -2.78 -21.86 -3.98
N LEU A 220 -2.92 -20.57 -3.65
CA LEU A 220 -3.97 -20.11 -2.73
C LEU A 220 -5.37 -20.32 -3.31
N TYR A 221 -5.57 -20.16 -4.62
CA TYR A 221 -6.83 -20.50 -5.27
C TYR A 221 -7.11 -22.01 -5.25
N LYS A 222 -6.08 -22.85 -5.39
CA LYS A 222 -6.22 -24.29 -5.19
C LYS A 222 -6.65 -24.60 -3.76
N ASP A 223 -5.98 -24.01 -2.77
CA ASP A 223 -6.29 -24.22 -1.36
C ASP A 223 -7.72 -23.78 -1.04
N SER A 224 -8.17 -22.65 -1.60
CA SER A 224 -9.55 -22.18 -1.49
C SER A 224 -10.56 -23.20 -2.02
N VAL A 225 -10.33 -23.75 -3.22
CA VAL A 225 -11.17 -24.84 -3.77
C VAL A 225 -11.12 -26.08 -2.89
N ASP A 226 -9.96 -26.47 -2.38
CA ASP A 226 -9.84 -27.63 -1.48
C ASP A 226 -10.63 -27.41 -0.18
N GLN A 227 -10.53 -26.23 0.42
CA GLN A 227 -11.25 -25.85 1.64
C GLN A 227 -12.77 -25.83 1.45
N TYR A 228 -13.27 -25.45 0.28
CA TYR A 228 -14.71 -25.55 -0.04
C TYR A 228 -15.23 -26.96 0.21
N PHE A 229 -14.50 -27.97 -0.29
CA PHE A 229 -14.93 -29.36 -0.22
C PHE A 229 -14.58 -30.04 1.11
N SER A 230 -13.60 -29.55 1.87
CA SER A 230 -13.24 -30.12 3.19
C SER A 230 -13.95 -29.46 4.36
N SER A 231 -14.23 -28.16 4.27
CA SER A 231 -14.58 -27.31 5.40
C SER A 231 -15.72 -26.33 5.11
N GLY A 232 -16.20 -26.27 3.87
CA GLY A 232 -17.38 -25.50 3.46
C GLY A 232 -17.07 -24.10 2.94
N ALA A 233 -18.13 -23.38 2.58
CA ALA A 233 -18.05 -22.10 1.87
C ALA A 233 -17.31 -21.00 2.64
N ASP A 234 -17.41 -20.94 3.97
CA ASP A 234 -16.72 -19.90 4.74
C ASP A 234 -15.20 -20.07 4.74
N ALA A 235 -14.71 -21.31 4.80
CA ALA A 235 -13.27 -21.60 4.71
C ALA A 235 -12.71 -21.32 3.30
N GLU A 236 -13.50 -21.58 2.26
CA GLU A 236 -13.19 -21.20 0.87
C GLU A 236 -13.02 -19.68 0.73
N LYS A 237 -13.98 -18.92 1.27
CA LYS A 237 -14.00 -17.45 1.25
C LYS A 237 -12.78 -16.87 1.98
N GLU A 238 -12.42 -17.42 3.13
CA GLU A 238 -11.24 -17.00 3.90
C GLU A 238 -9.94 -17.18 3.09
N LYS A 239 -9.76 -18.33 2.43
CA LYS A 239 -8.59 -18.57 1.58
C LYS A 239 -8.57 -17.71 0.32
N ARG A 240 -9.73 -17.40 -0.27
CA ARG A 240 -9.81 -16.43 -1.37
C ARG A 240 -9.45 -15.01 -0.90
N GLY A 241 -9.91 -14.61 0.29
CA GLY A 241 -9.51 -13.36 0.93
C GLY A 241 -8.00 -13.29 1.18
N GLU A 242 -7.37 -14.41 1.53
CA GLU A 242 -5.92 -14.48 1.68
C GLU A 242 -5.19 -14.22 0.36
N ALA A 243 -5.67 -14.84 -0.73
CA ALA A 243 -5.16 -14.59 -2.08
C ALA A 243 -5.29 -13.10 -2.48
N ALA A 244 -6.40 -12.45 -2.09
CA ALA A 244 -6.61 -11.02 -2.28
C ALA A 244 -5.52 -10.17 -1.62
N ALA A 245 -5.31 -10.41 -0.33
CA ALA A 245 -4.47 -9.57 0.51
C ALA A 245 -2.99 -9.66 0.11
N LYS A 246 -2.57 -10.80 -0.48
CA LYS A 246 -1.20 -11.05 -0.91
C LYS A 246 -0.86 -10.50 -2.29
N ILE A 247 -1.83 -10.07 -3.09
CA ILE A 247 -1.53 -9.65 -4.48
C ILE A 247 -0.59 -8.45 -4.55
N PHE A 248 -0.78 -7.44 -3.70
CA PHE A 248 0.10 -6.27 -3.63
C PHE A 248 1.50 -6.63 -3.10
N GLU A 249 1.59 -7.63 -2.22
CA GLU A 249 2.88 -8.14 -1.76
C GLU A 249 3.67 -8.76 -2.92
N TYR A 250 3.01 -9.51 -3.81
CA TYR A 250 3.62 -10.07 -5.01
C TYR A 250 4.14 -9.00 -5.98
N LEU A 251 3.41 -7.88 -6.13
CA LEU A 251 3.87 -6.73 -6.91
C LEU A 251 5.09 -6.06 -6.26
N VAL A 252 5.05 -5.83 -4.95
CA VAL A 252 6.17 -5.22 -4.21
C VAL A 252 7.42 -6.09 -4.29
N ASN A 253 7.28 -7.40 -4.11
CA ASN A 253 8.41 -8.34 -4.22
C ASN A 253 8.97 -8.33 -5.65
N ALA A 254 8.12 -8.47 -6.67
CA ALA A 254 8.56 -8.43 -8.06
C ALA A 254 9.26 -7.12 -8.45
N THR A 255 8.81 -6.00 -7.88
CA THR A 255 9.40 -4.66 -8.08
C THR A 255 10.78 -4.55 -7.43
N ASN A 256 10.92 -5.02 -6.19
CA ASN A 256 12.21 -5.03 -5.50
C ASN A 256 13.21 -5.93 -6.23
N ASP A 257 12.78 -7.12 -6.65
CA ASP A 257 13.62 -8.08 -7.39
C ASP A 257 14.04 -7.54 -8.77
N ALA A 258 13.22 -6.65 -9.36
CA ALA A 258 13.55 -5.92 -10.58
C ALA A 258 14.51 -4.73 -10.37
N GLY A 259 14.92 -4.46 -9.13
CA GLY A 259 15.76 -3.31 -8.78
C GLY A 259 15.04 -1.96 -8.84
N MET A 260 13.70 -1.97 -8.82
CA MET A 260 12.87 -0.77 -8.86
C MET A 260 12.51 -0.32 -7.44
N LYS A 261 12.26 0.98 -7.27
CA LYS A 261 11.85 1.55 -5.99
C LYS A 261 10.34 1.42 -5.82
N VAL A 262 9.89 1.01 -4.62
CA VAL A 262 8.45 0.84 -4.33
C VAL A 262 7.66 2.16 -4.43
N GLU A 263 8.31 3.31 -4.21
CA GLU A 263 7.68 4.63 -4.38
C GLU A 263 7.23 4.87 -5.82
N TRP A 264 7.95 4.32 -6.79
CA TRP A 264 7.57 4.41 -8.20
C TRP A 264 6.23 3.73 -8.44
N LEU A 265 5.91 2.66 -7.72
CA LEU A 265 4.60 2.03 -7.79
C LEU A 265 3.50 2.97 -7.28
N ILE A 266 3.73 3.66 -6.16
CA ILE A 266 2.74 4.59 -5.59
C ILE A 266 2.39 5.69 -6.61
N MET A 267 3.41 6.30 -7.22
CA MET A 267 3.20 7.32 -8.26
C MET A 267 2.52 6.73 -9.50
N ALA A 268 2.91 5.52 -9.93
CA ALA A 268 2.29 4.84 -11.05
C ALA A 268 0.83 4.46 -10.80
N PHE A 269 0.45 4.14 -9.56
CA PHE A 269 -0.94 3.91 -9.18
C PHE A 269 -1.77 5.19 -9.18
N ASN A 270 -1.19 6.34 -8.82
CA ASN A 270 -1.88 7.62 -8.95
C ASN A 270 -2.14 7.97 -10.42
N ASP A 271 -1.15 7.76 -11.32
CA ASP A 271 -1.32 7.96 -12.76
C ASP A 271 -2.36 7.01 -13.36
N LEU A 272 -2.38 5.75 -12.90
CA LEU A 272 -3.44 4.81 -13.26
C LEU A 272 -4.80 5.30 -12.76
N GLY A 273 -4.88 5.77 -11.52
CA GLY A 273 -6.11 6.31 -10.92
C GLY A 273 -6.66 7.51 -11.68
N ALA A 274 -5.79 8.42 -12.12
CA ALA A 274 -6.16 9.59 -12.91
C ALA A 274 -6.87 9.21 -14.23
N ILE A 275 -6.56 8.04 -14.78
CA ILE A 275 -7.20 7.51 -16.00
C ILE A 275 -8.43 6.67 -15.67
N VAL A 276 -8.29 5.74 -14.72
CA VAL A 276 -9.29 4.70 -14.47
C VAL A 276 -10.48 5.21 -13.66
N CYS A 277 -10.26 6.07 -12.66
CA CYS A 277 -11.35 6.57 -11.81
C CYS A 277 -12.44 7.33 -12.59
N PRO A 278 -12.12 8.23 -13.55
CA PRO A 278 -13.12 8.84 -14.42
C PRO A 278 -13.88 7.82 -15.28
N LEU A 279 -13.18 6.82 -15.83
CA LEU A 279 -13.79 5.77 -16.65
C LEU A 279 -14.77 4.91 -15.84
N ILE A 280 -14.44 4.58 -14.59
CA ILE A 280 -15.35 3.90 -13.67
C ILE A 280 -16.58 4.77 -13.41
N THR A 281 -16.40 6.05 -13.07
CA THR A 281 -17.53 6.97 -12.85
C THR A 281 -18.44 7.05 -14.08
N GLN A 282 -17.87 7.14 -15.28
CA GLN A 282 -18.65 7.15 -16.52
C GLN A 282 -19.44 5.85 -16.71
N ALA A 283 -18.81 4.70 -16.47
CA ALA A 283 -19.45 3.39 -16.63
C ALA A 283 -20.56 3.13 -15.60
N VAL A 284 -20.43 3.68 -14.39
CA VAL A 284 -21.50 3.67 -13.38
C VAL A 284 -22.68 4.53 -13.85
N ASN A 285 -22.41 5.75 -14.32
CA ASN A 285 -23.44 6.66 -14.81
C ASN A 285 -24.19 6.12 -16.04
N SER A 286 -23.51 5.35 -16.89
CA SER A 286 -24.14 4.69 -18.06
C SER A 286 -24.86 3.38 -17.72
N GLY A 287 -24.81 2.93 -16.46
CA GLY A 287 -25.37 1.64 -16.03
C GLY A 287 -24.60 0.42 -16.55
N SER A 288 -23.42 0.62 -17.12
CA SER A 288 -22.59 -0.47 -17.65
C SER A 288 -21.79 -1.19 -16.57
N VAL A 289 -21.63 -0.56 -15.39
CA VAL A 289 -21.04 -1.11 -14.17
C VAL A 289 -21.95 -0.76 -12.99
N ARG A 290 -22.23 -1.71 -12.09
CA ARG A 290 -23.03 -1.44 -10.88
C ARG A 290 -22.25 -0.62 -9.86
N THR A 291 -22.96 0.22 -9.09
CA THR A 291 -22.39 1.00 -7.98
C THR A 291 -21.70 0.10 -6.94
N SER A 292 -22.29 -1.04 -6.60
CA SER A 292 -21.69 -2.00 -5.67
C SER A 292 -20.37 -2.56 -6.20
N THR A 293 -20.30 -2.92 -7.48
CA THR A 293 -19.08 -3.39 -8.15
C THR A 293 -17.98 -2.33 -8.16
N ALA A 294 -18.33 -1.08 -8.50
CA ALA A 294 -17.38 0.03 -8.46
C ALA A 294 -16.87 0.32 -7.03
N GLY A 295 -17.76 0.30 -6.03
CA GLY A 295 -17.38 0.47 -4.62
C GLY A 295 -16.48 -0.65 -4.12
N ALA A 296 -16.77 -1.89 -4.50
CA ALA A 296 -15.93 -3.07 -4.22
C ALA A 296 -14.51 -2.90 -4.80
N MET A 297 -14.40 -2.49 -6.07
CA MET A 297 -13.11 -2.24 -6.72
C MET A 297 -12.30 -1.14 -6.03
N ASP A 298 -12.93 0.00 -5.74
CA ASP A 298 -12.29 1.13 -5.05
C ASP A 298 -11.72 0.71 -3.70
N SER A 299 -12.49 -0.08 -2.95
CA SER A 299 -12.11 -0.59 -1.63
C SER A 299 -10.89 -1.49 -1.70
N VAL A 300 -10.87 -2.48 -2.59
CA VAL A 300 -9.74 -3.41 -2.72
C VAL A 300 -8.47 -2.68 -3.16
N ILE A 301 -8.58 -1.76 -4.13
CA ILE A 301 -7.42 -1.02 -4.67
C ILE A 301 -6.89 -0.05 -3.61
N SER A 302 -7.74 0.82 -3.04
CA SER A 302 -7.34 1.85 -2.08
C SER A 302 -6.65 1.24 -0.86
N ARG A 303 -7.22 0.15 -0.33
CA ARG A 303 -6.61 -0.57 0.79
C ARG A 303 -5.34 -1.27 0.38
N GLY A 304 -5.32 -1.87 -0.81
CA GLY A 304 -4.14 -2.51 -1.37
C GLY A 304 -2.95 -1.56 -1.41
N LEU A 305 -3.21 -0.30 -1.79
CA LEU A 305 -2.24 0.79 -1.73
C LEU A 305 -1.83 1.15 -0.30
N GLN A 306 -2.77 1.18 0.65
CA GLN A 306 -2.43 1.38 2.07
C GLN A 306 -1.50 0.27 2.59
N LYS A 307 -1.79 -0.99 2.26
CA LYS A 307 -0.92 -2.13 2.60
C LYS A 307 0.45 -1.99 1.94
N LEU A 308 0.51 -1.66 0.65
CA LEU A 308 1.76 -1.42 -0.07
C LEU A 308 2.60 -0.32 0.58
N ARG A 309 1.96 0.78 1.03
CA ARG A 309 2.63 1.85 1.78
C ARG A 309 3.18 1.33 3.11
N ALA A 310 2.39 0.57 3.87
CA ALA A 310 2.83 -0.03 5.14
C ALA A 310 4.01 -1.00 4.94
N ASP A 311 3.95 -1.88 3.95
CA ASP A 311 5.02 -2.81 3.57
C ASP A 311 6.33 -2.08 3.22
N ASN A 312 6.21 -1.00 2.44
CA ASN A 312 7.36 -0.16 2.07
C ASN A 312 7.98 0.53 3.30
N PHE A 313 7.12 1.08 4.15
CA PHE A 313 7.54 1.75 5.38
C PHE A 313 8.30 0.80 6.31
N LEU A 314 7.81 -0.42 6.53
CA LEU A 314 8.47 -1.43 7.37
C LEU A 314 9.93 -1.68 6.94
N LYS A 315 10.16 -1.94 5.66
CA LYS A 315 11.52 -2.18 5.14
C LYS A 315 12.42 -0.96 5.33
N LYS A 316 11.90 0.24 5.06
CA LYS A 316 12.64 1.49 5.22
C LYS A 316 13.03 1.80 6.65
N TYR A 317 12.08 1.71 7.57
CA TYR A 317 12.33 2.01 8.98
C TYR A 317 13.28 1.00 9.60
N THR A 318 13.19 -0.29 9.25
CA THR A 318 14.15 -1.31 9.71
C THR A 318 15.58 -0.98 9.24
N ASN A 319 15.74 -0.62 7.98
CA ASN A 319 17.04 -0.22 7.42
C ASN A 319 17.55 1.08 8.05
N ALA A 320 16.67 2.05 8.30
CA ALA A 320 17.01 3.32 8.92
C ALA A 320 17.45 3.15 10.39
N LEU A 321 16.70 2.36 11.17
CA LEU A 321 17.06 1.99 12.55
C LEU A 321 18.43 1.32 12.59
N THR A 322 18.66 0.35 11.71
CA THR A 322 19.96 -0.33 11.59
C THR A 322 21.08 0.65 11.25
N ALA A 323 20.87 1.54 10.28
CA ALA A 323 21.87 2.53 9.86
C ALA A 323 22.20 3.56 10.95
N LEU A 324 21.29 3.78 11.90
CA LEU A 324 21.48 4.69 13.04
C LEU A 324 21.90 3.96 14.32
N GLY A 325 22.24 2.67 14.24
CA GLY A 325 22.82 1.92 15.35
C GLY A 325 21.80 1.40 16.36
N ALA A 326 20.54 1.21 15.96
CA ALA A 326 19.56 0.53 16.81
C ALA A 326 20.07 -0.84 17.25
N SER A 327 19.81 -1.19 18.51
CA SER A 327 20.13 -2.50 19.05
C SER A 327 19.28 -3.60 18.41
N THR A 328 19.75 -4.84 18.46
CA THR A 328 18.98 -6.02 18.01
C THR A 328 17.61 -6.11 18.69
N ALA A 329 17.52 -5.71 19.97
CA ALA A 329 16.26 -5.70 20.71
C ALA A 329 15.28 -4.66 20.16
N GLU A 330 15.74 -3.44 19.85
CA GLU A 330 14.92 -2.38 19.24
C GLU A 330 14.48 -2.76 17.82
N ILE A 331 15.37 -3.35 17.02
CA ILE A 331 15.02 -3.87 15.70
C ILE A 331 13.96 -4.97 15.81
N ASN A 332 14.14 -5.93 16.72
CA ASN A 332 13.17 -7.01 16.93
C ASN A 332 11.81 -6.49 17.40
N GLN A 333 11.80 -5.50 18.31
CA GLN A 333 10.58 -4.84 18.76
C GLN A 333 9.85 -4.19 17.57
N TYR A 334 10.57 -3.40 16.77
CA TYR A 334 10.00 -2.77 15.57
C TYR A 334 9.42 -3.79 14.60
N THR A 335 10.20 -4.80 14.23
CA THR A 335 9.77 -5.80 13.25
C THR A 335 8.59 -6.63 13.76
N THR A 336 8.52 -6.89 15.06
CA THR A 336 7.38 -7.60 15.67
C THR A 336 6.11 -6.75 15.58
N ALA A 337 6.19 -5.48 16.00
CA ALA A 337 5.07 -4.53 15.91
C ALA A 337 4.56 -4.39 14.46
N ALA A 338 5.49 -4.24 13.52
CA ALA A 338 5.16 -4.09 12.11
C ALA A 338 4.58 -5.38 11.50
N ASN A 339 5.09 -6.55 11.84
CA ASN A 339 4.52 -7.83 11.40
C ASN A 339 3.11 -8.01 11.95
N THR A 340 2.84 -7.60 13.20
CA THR A 340 1.49 -7.57 13.77
C THR A 340 0.57 -6.66 12.97
N LEU A 341 0.99 -5.41 12.68
CA LEU A 341 0.23 -4.49 11.83
C LEU A 341 -0.10 -5.10 10.47
N MET A 342 0.90 -5.68 9.79
CA MET A 342 0.73 -6.29 8.47
C MET A 342 -0.23 -7.49 8.49
N ASN A 343 -0.10 -8.36 9.50
CA ASN A 343 -1.00 -9.49 9.69
C ASN A 343 -2.43 -9.03 9.95
N THR A 344 -2.63 -8.01 10.79
CA THR A 344 -3.95 -7.44 11.05
C THR A 344 -4.55 -6.78 9.82
N MET A 345 -3.75 -6.02 9.04
CA MET A 345 -4.21 -5.45 7.77
C MET A 345 -4.66 -6.58 6.83
N GLN A 346 -3.87 -7.63 6.66
CA GLN A 346 -4.24 -8.81 5.86
C GLN A 346 -5.53 -9.47 6.34
N GLN A 347 -5.72 -9.66 7.65
CA GLN A 347 -6.96 -10.21 8.20
C GLN A 347 -8.17 -9.30 7.92
N ASN A 348 -8.00 -7.99 7.99
CA ASN A 348 -9.07 -7.04 7.66
C ASN A 348 -9.48 -7.15 6.17
N PHE A 349 -8.53 -7.33 5.26
CA PHE A 349 -8.85 -7.64 3.85
C PHE A 349 -9.58 -8.97 3.69
N GLN A 350 -9.10 -10.01 4.37
CA GLN A 350 -9.76 -11.33 4.34
C GLN A 350 -11.21 -11.21 4.79
N ASN A 351 -11.46 -10.46 5.86
CA ASN A 351 -12.80 -10.20 6.39
C ASN A 351 -13.65 -9.40 5.40
N PHE A 352 -13.11 -8.35 4.78
CA PHE A 352 -13.82 -7.59 3.75
C PHE A 352 -14.20 -8.49 2.56
N GLU A 353 -13.24 -9.22 2.01
CA GLU A 353 -13.43 -10.13 0.88
C GLU A 353 -14.44 -11.23 1.20
N LYS A 354 -14.40 -11.82 2.41
CA LYS A 354 -15.35 -12.85 2.85
C LYS A 354 -16.80 -12.38 2.78
N ASN A 355 -17.04 -11.10 3.09
CA ASN A 355 -18.38 -10.54 3.22
C ASN A 355 -18.85 -9.79 1.96
N VAL A 356 -17.93 -9.32 1.12
CA VAL A 356 -18.25 -8.47 -0.04
C VAL A 356 -18.04 -9.17 -1.37
N MET A 357 -17.15 -10.15 -1.43
CA MET A 357 -16.70 -10.75 -2.68
C MET A 357 -16.99 -12.24 -2.63
N GLY A 358 -17.98 -12.71 -3.38
CA GLY A 358 -18.36 -14.13 -3.40
C GLY A 358 -19.18 -14.49 -4.62
N ASP A 359 -20.09 -15.46 -4.45
CA ASP A 359 -20.97 -15.92 -5.53
C ASP A 359 -21.94 -14.82 -5.99
N GLU A 360 -22.37 -13.96 -5.06
CA GLU A 360 -23.24 -12.81 -5.31
C GLU A 360 -22.51 -11.51 -4.93
N MET A 361 -22.77 -10.42 -5.68
CA MET A 361 -22.31 -9.08 -5.32
C MET A 361 -23.33 -8.45 -4.36
N PRO A 362 -22.95 -8.02 -3.16
CA PRO A 362 -23.90 -7.42 -2.23
C PRO A 362 -24.34 -6.02 -2.68
N ASP A 363 -25.40 -5.52 -2.05
CA ASP A 363 -25.87 -4.15 -2.26
C ASP A 363 -24.84 -3.11 -1.78
N ALA A 364 -24.91 -1.90 -2.35
CA ALA A 364 -23.96 -0.84 -2.07
C ALA A 364 -23.88 -0.45 -0.59
N ASP A 365 -24.98 -0.55 0.16
CA ASP A 365 -25.01 -0.24 1.60
C ASP A 365 -24.19 -1.23 2.42
N VAL A 366 -24.22 -2.51 2.06
CA VAL A 366 -23.40 -3.56 2.71
C VAL A 366 -21.92 -3.34 2.41
N VAL A 367 -21.58 -2.96 1.16
CA VAL A 367 -20.20 -2.60 0.79
C VAL A 367 -19.72 -1.43 1.65
N ASN A 368 -20.54 -0.40 1.80
CA ASN A 368 -20.22 0.78 2.61
C ASN A 368 -20.07 0.45 4.11
N GLU A 369 -20.95 -0.39 4.66
CA GLU A 369 -20.86 -0.87 6.04
C GLU A 369 -19.52 -1.60 6.28
N LYS A 370 -19.18 -2.57 5.41
CA LYS A 370 -17.94 -3.34 5.54
C LYS A 370 -16.69 -2.50 5.30
N ASN A 371 -16.79 -1.46 4.49
CA ASN A 371 -15.74 -0.45 4.37
C ASN A 371 -15.49 0.33 5.66
N ASN A 372 -16.57 0.70 6.37
CA ASN A 372 -16.45 1.40 7.64
C ASN A 372 -15.88 0.49 8.74
N GLU A 373 -16.30 -0.77 8.80
CA GLU A 373 -15.72 -1.76 9.72
C GLU A 373 -14.22 -1.94 9.47
N MET A 374 -13.82 -2.09 8.21
CA MET A 374 -12.41 -2.21 7.82
C MET A 374 -11.61 -0.94 8.17
N ASN A 375 -12.17 0.25 7.96
CA ASN A 375 -11.56 1.52 8.36
C ASN A 375 -11.24 1.56 9.85
N THR A 376 -12.23 1.27 10.68
CA THR A 376 -12.07 1.26 12.14
C THR A 376 -11.04 0.21 12.58
N ALA A 377 -11.06 -0.97 11.98
CA ALA A 377 -10.10 -2.02 12.29
C ALA A 377 -8.66 -1.66 11.87
N MET A 378 -8.47 -0.97 10.74
CA MET A 378 -7.16 -0.47 10.33
C MET A 378 -6.64 0.63 11.26
N GLU A 379 -7.49 1.58 11.65
CA GLU A 379 -7.12 2.64 12.61
C GLU A 379 -6.72 2.03 13.96
N ALA A 380 -7.46 1.02 14.44
CA ALA A 380 -7.10 0.28 15.65
C ALA A 380 -5.73 -0.42 15.52
N ALA A 381 -5.46 -1.05 14.37
CA ALA A 381 -4.19 -1.72 14.11
C ALA A 381 -3.01 -0.71 14.10
N PHE A 382 -3.19 0.46 13.50
CA PHE A 382 -2.19 1.54 13.54
C PHE A 382 -1.96 2.05 14.97
N ASN A 383 -3.01 2.28 15.76
CA ASN A 383 -2.87 2.67 17.17
C ASN A 383 -2.12 1.62 18.00
N GLN A 384 -2.34 0.33 17.72
CA GLN A 384 -1.62 -0.75 18.37
C GLN A 384 -0.14 -0.77 17.96
N PHE A 385 0.17 -0.62 16.67
CA PHE A 385 1.54 -0.52 16.17
C PHE A 385 2.34 0.60 16.87
N MET A 386 1.73 1.78 17.02
CA MET A 386 2.31 2.92 17.72
C MET A 386 2.57 2.61 19.20
N THR A 387 1.70 1.80 19.81
CA THR A 387 1.87 1.34 21.20
C THR A 387 3.01 0.35 21.33
N ASP A 388 3.09 -0.62 20.42
CA ASP A 388 4.11 -1.66 20.42
C ASP A 388 5.51 -1.10 20.09
N CYS A 389 5.58 0.06 19.42
CA CYS A 389 6.84 0.76 19.14
C CYS A 389 7.31 1.69 20.28
N GLN A 390 6.59 1.80 21.40
CA GLN A 390 7.01 2.64 22.53
C GLN A 390 8.31 2.13 23.16
N ALA A 391 9.23 3.03 23.44
CA ALA A 391 10.43 2.69 24.20
C ALA A 391 10.08 2.31 25.64
N THR A 392 10.86 1.44 26.25
CA THR A 392 10.71 1.10 27.67
C THR A 392 11.17 2.25 28.56
N ASP A 393 10.65 2.34 29.79
CA ASP A 393 11.10 3.37 30.74
C ASP A 393 12.61 3.27 31.02
N ALA A 394 13.15 2.05 31.12
CA ALA A 394 14.58 1.81 31.26
C ALA A 394 15.38 2.39 30.08
N ARG A 395 14.86 2.27 28.87
CA ARG A 395 15.49 2.83 27.68
C ARG A 395 15.46 4.37 27.69
N ILE A 396 14.36 4.99 28.13
CA ILE A 396 14.28 6.44 28.32
C ILE A 396 15.30 6.93 29.36
N VAL A 397 15.47 6.21 30.48
CA VAL A 397 16.50 6.53 31.48
C VAL A 397 17.91 6.45 30.88
N SER A 398 18.20 5.41 30.10
CA SER A 398 19.49 5.27 29.40
C SER A 398 19.73 6.38 28.36
N LEU A 399 18.70 6.78 27.61
CA LEU A 399 18.77 7.90 26.67
C LEU A 399 19.12 9.20 27.41
N ARG A 400 18.42 9.50 28.51
CA ARG A 400 18.68 10.69 29.32
C ARG A 400 20.11 10.71 29.88
N ALA A 401 20.62 9.57 30.33
CA ALA A 401 22.00 9.46 30.79
C ALA A 401 23.02 9.74 29.66
N SER A 402 22.75 9.24 28.46
CA SER A 402 23.60 9.47 27.28
C SER A 402 23.60 10.95 26.86
N LEU A 403 22.43 11.59 26.85
CA LEU A 403 22.29 13.02 26.59
C LEU A 403 22.98 13.89 27.66
N LYS A 404 22.88 13.49 28.93
CA LYS A 404 23.59 14.16 30.03
C LYS A 404 25.09 14.22 29.78
N GLN A 405 25.67 13.09 29.38
CA GLN A 405 27.08 12.99 29.04
C GLN A 405 27.43 13.80 27.80
N ALA A 406 26.65 13.65 26.72
CA ALA A 406 26.88 14.31 25.45
C ALA A 406 26.82 15.84 25.56
N LEU A 407 25.85 16.37 26.30
CA LEU A 407 25.64 17.82 26.45
C LEU A 407 26.42 18.43 27.63
N TRP A 408 27.24 17.63 28.33
CA TRP A 408 27.93 18.05 29.56
C TRP A 408 27.00 18.67 30.62
N TYR A 409 25.76 18.22 30.69
CA TYR A 409 24.78 18.69 31.67
C TYR A 409 24.97 18.00 33.02
N ASN A 410 24.69 18.72 34.10
CA ASN A 410 24.44 18.10 35.41
C ASN A 410 22.97 17.65 35.56
N ASP A 411 22.64 16.97 36.65
CA ASP A 411 21.28 16.45 36.87
C ASP A 411 20.23 17.57 36.92
N THR A 412 20.56 18.72 37.52
CA THR A 412 19.67 19.90 37.57
C THR A 412 19.39 20.46 36.18
N GLN A 413 20.42 20.58 35.33
CA GLN A 413 20.27 21.04 33.94
C GLN A 413 19.47 20.04 33.10
N MET A 414 19.70 18.74 33.29
CA MET A 414 18.90 17.71 32.62
C MET A 414 17.43 17.80 33.02
N ASP A 415 17.10 17.96 34.30
CA ASP A 415 15.71 18.09 34.74
C ASP A 415 15.07 19.43 34.33
N GLN A 416 15.87 20.50 34.21
CA GLN A 416 15.39 21.80 33.76
C GLN A 416 15.09 21.84 32.26
N TYR A 417 16.02 21.34 31.43
CA TYR A 417 15.94 21.49 29.97
C TYR A 417 15.34 20.27 29.27
N LEU A 418 15.60 19.06 29.78
CA LEU A 418 15.17 17.78 29.21
C LEU A 418 14.58 16.83 30.29
N PRO A 419 13.52 17.27 31.03
CA PRO A 419 12.90 16.41 32.03
C PRO A 419 12.32 15.14 31.40
N ALA A 420 12.15 14.09 32.19
CA ALA A 420 11.63 12.80 31.70
C ALA A 420 10.27 12.92 30.99
N SER A 421 9.44 13.88 31.39
CA SER A 421 8.15 14.17 30.75
C SER A 421 8.28 14.66 29.30
N ARG A 422 9.46 15.13 28.86
CA ARG A 422 9.71 15.52 27.46
C ARG A 422 9.84 14.33 26.54
N PHE A 423 10.24 13.17 27.07
CA PHE A 423 10.39 11.91 26.33
C PHE A 423 9.08 11.12 26.29
N LYS A 424 7.95 11.83 26.34
CA LYS A 424 6.60 11.29 26.27
C LYS A 424 5.81 11.99 25.15
N PHE A 425 4.88 11.27 24.52
CA PHE A 425 3.85 11.86 23.67
C PHE A 425 2.47 11.41 24.14
N TYR A 426 1.42 12.12 23.74
CA TYR A 426 0.04 11.73 24.04
C TYR A 426 -0.52 10.85 22.92
N ASN A 427 -0.90 9.61 23.22
CA ASN A 427 -1.53 8.72 22.26
C ASN A 427 -2.96 9.18 21.90
N SER A 428 -3.62 8.45 20.99
CA SER A 428 -5.00 8.75 20.55
C SER A 428 -6.03 8.75 21.69
N SER A 429 -5.81 7.92 22.72
CA SER A 429 -6.60 7.88 23.95
C SER A 429 -6.29 9.00 24.95
N GLY A 430 -5.35 9.90 24.63
CA GLY A 430 -4.95 11.00 25.51
C GLY A 430 -4.03 10.60 26.66
N ASN A 431 -3.45 9.40 26.64
CA ASN A 431 -2.50 8.94 27.64
C ASN A 431 -1.07 9.36 27.27
N ALA A 432 -0.31 9.84 28.25
CA ALA A 432 1.12 10.11 28.08
C ALA A 432 1.90 8.78 28.04
N VAL A 433 2.55 8.51 26.92
CA VAL A 433 3.32 7.29 26.65
C VAL A 433 4.74 7.63 26.25
N ASN A 434 5.70 6.71 26.39
CA ASN A 434 7.09 6.94 25.98
C ASN A 434 7.20 7.25 24.50
N TRP A 435 8.20 8.04 24.14
CA TRP A 435 8.67 8.16 22.77
C TRP A 435 8.86 6.81 22.11
N SER A 436 8.61 6.74 20.81
CA SER A 436 8.83 5.51 20.06
C SER A 436 10.33 5.22 19.91
N ILE A 437 10.66 3.97 19.63
CA ILE A 437 12.03 3.53 19.34
C ILE A 437 12.66 4.34 18.19
N MET A 438 11.88 4.82 17.22
CA MET A 438 12.35 5.68 16.14
C MET A 438 12.92 7.01 16.68
N GLN A 439 12.21 7.65 17.61
CA GLN A 439 12.66 8.91 18.22
C GLN A 439 13.85 8.67 19.14
N VAL A 440 13.81 7.59 19.94
CA VAL A 440 14.89 7.25 20.87
C VAL A 440 16.20 6.92 20.14
N VAL A 441 16.15 6.15 19.05
CA VAL A 441 17.33 5.77 18.28
C VAL A 441 17.97 6.97 17.59
N SER A 442 17.18 7.84 16.95
CA SER A 442 17.72 9.05 16.29
C SER A 442 18.42 9.98 17.28
N VAL A 443 17.86 10.15 18.48
CA VAL A 443 18.47 10.99 19.51
C VAL A 443 19.67 10.31 20.20
N SER A 444 19.64 8.98 20.34
CA SER A 444 20.82 8.24 20.83
C SER A 444 21.99 8.35 19.86
N TRP A 445 21.72 8.22 18.56
CA TRP A 445 22.71 8.41 17.51
C TRP A 445 23.35 9.81 17.58
N LEU A 446 22.55 10.85 17.85
CA LEU A 446 23.08 12.20 18.07
C LEU A 446 24.00 12.25 19.29
N ALA A 447 23.58 11.67 20.42
CA ALA A 447 24.38 11.64 21.65
C ALA A 447 25.73 10.93 21.45
N ASP A 448 25.74 9.82 20.71
CA ASP A 448 26.94 9.08 20.35
C ASP A 448 27.86 9.93 19.46
N LEU A 449 27.27 10.65 18.49
CA LEU A 449 28.01 11.53 17.59
C LEU A 449 28.69 12.69 18.35
N ILE A 450 27.99 13.31 19.31
CA ILE A 450 28.58 14.35 20.17
C ILE A 450 29.73 13.77 21.01
N THR A 451 29.49 12.61 21.64
CA THR A 451 30.47 11.96 22.53
C THR A 451 31.74 11.52 21.78
N ALA A 452 31.61 11.14 20.51
CA ALA A 452 32.72 10.80 19.63
C ALA A 452 33.51 12.02 19.11
N GLY A 453 33.14 13.24 19.50
CA GLY A 453 33.74 14.48 18.99
C GLY A 453 33.30 14.83 17.56
N GLY A 454 32.15 14.29 17.14
CA GLY A 454 31.53 14.58 15.86
C GLY A 454 30.89 15.97 15.77
N SER A 455 30.26 16.22 14.63
CA SER A 455 29.47 17.41 14.35
C SER A 455 28.23 17.04 13.52
N LEU A 456 27.12 17.72 13.79
CA LEU A 456 25.93 17.73 12.94
C LEU A 456 25.56 19.19 12.68
N SER A 457 25.38 19.54 11.41
CA SER A 457 24.91 20.85 11.00
C SER A 457 23.80 20.68 9.99
N TYR A 458 22.82 21.58 10.05
CA TYR A 458 21.66 21.56 9.18
C TYR A 458 21.34 22.99 8.74
N ALA A 459 21.32 23.24 7.43
CA ALA A 459 20.83 24.49 6.88
C ALA A 459 19.30 24.46 6.89
N ARG A 460 18.67 25.43 7.56
CA ARG A 460 17.21 25.49 7.66
C ARG A 460 16.58 25.70 6.29
N ASP A 461 15.49 24.99 6.07
CA ASP A 461 14.69 25.11 4.88
C ASP A 461 13.93 26.45 4.84
N ASP A 462 13.70 26.98 3.64
CA ASP A 462 13.01 28.25 3.44
C ASP A 462 11.52 28.13 3.10
N THR A 463 10.98 26.90 2.97
CA THR A 463 9.55 26.68 2.67
C THR A 463 8.68 27.38 3.71
N SER A 464 7.69 28.18 3.29
CA SER A 464 6.80 28.86 4.26
C SER A 464 6.05 27.87 5.13
N VAL A 465 5.96 28.12 6.44
CA VAL A 465 5.12 27.32 7.35
C VAL A 465 3.65 27.43 6.93
N PRO A 466 2.96 26.31 6.62
CA PRO A 466 1.55 26.32 6.25
C PRO A 466 0.66 26.99 7.32
N SER A 467 -0.36 27.72 6.89
CA SER A 467 -1.27 28.45 7.79
C SER A 467 -2.01 27.55 8.79
N MET A 468 -2.18 26.26 8.47
CA MET A 468 -2.76 25.25 9.35
C MET A 468 -1.85 24.85 10.52
N MET A 469 -0.57 25.19 10.49
CA MET A 469 0.42 24.89 11.54
C MET A 469 0.59 26.07 12.51
N GLN A 470 -0.50 26.70 12.94
CA GLN A 470 -0.43 27.83 13.89
C GLN A 470 0.19 27.44 15.23
N TRP A 471 0.13 26.15 15.57
CA TRP A 471 0.76 25.52 16.72
C TRP A 471 2.29 25.47 16.64
N MET A 472 2.88 25.66 15.45
CA MET A 472 4.32 25.77 15.24
C MET A 472 4.74 27.22 15.42
N GLY A 473 5.76 27.45 16.23
CA GLY A 473 6.08 28.79 16.69
C GLY A 473 6.93 28.80 17.95
N GLN A 474 7.09 30.00 18.49
CA GLN A 474 7.85 30.26 19.69
C GLN A 474 7.06 31.15 20.65
N CYS A 475 7.22 30.88 21.95
CA CYS A 475 6.65 31.69 23.01
C CYS A 475 7.62 32.80 23.40
N SER A 476 7.11 34.00 23.70
CA SER A 476 7.91 35.08 24.28
C SER A 476 8.52 34.72 25.63
N ASN A 477 7.93 33.75 26.35
CA ASN A 477 8.54 33.10 27.51
C ASN A 477 9.08 31.73 27.10
N THR A 478 10.41 31.59 27.07
CA THR A 478 11.12 30.38 26.63
C THR A 478 10.88 29.15 27.50
N GLN A 479 10.23 29.29 28.66
CA GLN A 479 9.81 28.16 29.50
C GLN A 479 8.66 27.35 28.87
N TYR A 480 7.84 27.96 28.01
CA TYR A 480 6.70 27.30 27.37
C TYR A 480 6.97 26.97 25.91
N TRP A 481 6.63 25.74 25.52
CA TRP A 481 7.04 25.15 24.24
C TRP A 481 5.88 24.91 23.29
N ASP A 482 4.67 24.94 23.79
CA ASP A 482 3.45 24.83 23.01
C ASP A 482 2.63 26.12 23.16
N GLN A 483 1.81 26.39 22.13
CA GLN A 483 0.95 27.56 22.07
C GLN A 483 0.01 27.64 23.28
N GLN A 484 -0.57 26.51 23.71
CA GLN A 484 -1.55 26.49 24.79
C GLN A 484 -0.93 26.92 26.11
N SER A 485 0.19 26.32 26.51
CA SER A 485 0.92 26.68 27.73
C SER A 485 1.44 28.11 27.66
N CYS A 486 1.92 28.56 26.50
CA CYS A 486 2.37 29.93 26.31
C CYS A 486 1.26 30.94 26.61
N LEU A 487 0.12 30.81 25.94
CA LEU A 487 -1.01 31.73 26.08
C LEU A 487 -1.64 31.65 27.47
N SER A 488 -1.69 30.45 28.05
CA SER A 488 -2.25 30.22 29.41
C SER A 488 -1.40 30.85 30.51
N ASN A 489 -0.14 31.19 30.23
CA ASN A 489 0.80 31.80 31.18
C ASN A 489 1.22 33.21 30.73
N ALA A 490 0.32 33.94 30.07
CA ALA A 490 0.50 35.33 29.61
C ALA A 490 1.70 35.55 28.67
N GLY A 491 2.20 34.49 28.03
CA GLY A 491 3.17 34.58 26.94
C GLY A 491 2.51 34.97 25.62
N ILE A 492 3.31 35.53 24.72
CA ILE A 492 2.92 35.85 23.35
C ILE A 492 3.43 34.74 22.44
N TRP A 493 2.53 34.08 21.72
CA TRP A 493 2.90 33.08 20.71
C TRP A 493 3.17 33.75 19.37
N THR A 494 4.34 33.50 18.80
CA THR A 494 4.70 33.93 17.44
C THR A 494 4.78 32.69 16.56
N THR A 495 3.85 32.56 15.61
CA THR A 495 3.84 31.46 14.64
C THR A 495 5.06 31.55 13.72
N GLY A 496 5.67 30.41 13.44
CA GLY A 496 6.86 30.31 12.59
C GLY A 496 7.78 29.17 13.03
N ARG A 497 8.91 29.03 12.36
CA ARG A 497 9.96 28.09 12.79
C ARG A 497 10.50 28.48 14.15
N ARG A 498 10.79 27.49 14.98
CA ARG A 498 11.46 27.70 16.26
C ARG A 498 12.96 27.88 16.07
N ASP A 499 13.51 28.88 16.75
CA ASP A 499 14.95 28.97 16.96
C ASP A 499 15.35 28.11 18.16
N TYR A 500 15.90 26.93 17.87
CA TYR A 500 16.38 26.01 18.90
C TYR A 500 17.73 26.43 19.50
N THR A 501 18.45 27.38 18.91
CA THR A 501 19.75 27.84 19.42
C THR A 501 19.63 28.74 20.64
N ALA A 502 18.49 29.44 20.79
CA ALA A 502 18.22 30.30 21.94
C ALA A 502 17.79 29.52 23.21
N ILE A 503 17.55 28.21 23.07
CA ILE A 503 16.94 27.39 24.11
C ILE A 503 17.99 26.67 24.96
N PHE A 504 19.13 26.34 24.37
CA PHE A 504 20.20 25.60 25.01
C PHE A 504 21.45 26.48 25.10
N PRO A 505 22.21 26.45 26.22
CA PRO A 505 23.43 27.24 26.36
C PRO A 505 24.42 26.93 25.22
N GLY A 506 25.12 27.95 24.70
CA GLY A 506 25.82 27.94 23.41
C GLY A 506 27.06 27.04 23.25
N ASP A 507 27.04 25.82 23.79
CA ASP A 507 28.01 24.77 23.50
C ASP A 507 27.72 24.05 22.16
N SER A 508 28.71 23.29 21.67
CA SER A 508 28.62 22.58 20.39
C SER A 508 27.56 21.47 20.40
N GLY A 509 27.34 20.80 21.54
CA GLY A 509 26.32 19.75 21.68
C GLY A 509 24.90 20.31 21.51
N SER A 510 24.66 21.50 22.06
CA SER A 510 23.42 22.25 21.94
C SER A 510 23.13 22.70 20.51
N GLN A 511 24.16 23.08 19.74
CA GLN A 511 24.00 23.41 18.32
C GLN A 511 23.62 22.20 17.48
N MET A 512 24.16 21.02 17.79
CA MET A 512 23.82 19.79 17.09
C MET A 512 22.40 19.32 17.41
N TRP A 513 21.95 19.48 18.66
CA TRP A 513 20.56 19.27 19.02
C TRP A 513 19.63 20.22 18.26
N ALA A 514 19.97 21.50 18.19
CA ALA A 514 19.23 22.49 17.42
C ALA A 514 19.16 22.15 15.92
N ALA A 515 20.24 21.60 15.35
CA ALA A 515 20.25 21.12 13.97
C ALA A 515 19.29 19.93 13.77
N LEU A 516 19.26 18.97 14.71
CA LEU A 516 18.37 17.81 14.65
C LEU A 516 16.89 18.22 14.73
N GLU A 517 16.53 19.06 15.70
CA GLU A 517 15.15 19.55 15.86
C GLU A 517 14.73 20.46 14.71
N GLY A 518 15.65 21.28 14.18
CA GLY A 518 15.39 22.09 12.99
C GLY A 518 15.10 21.24 11.75
N LEU A 519 15.83 20.15 11.55
CA LEU A 519 15.58 19.18 10.48
C LEU A 519 14.20 18.53 10.64
N ARG A 520 13.87 18.09 11.86
CA ARG A 520 12.56 17.51 12.18
C ARG A 520 11.43 18.50 11.87
N GLU A 521 11.57 19.74 12.31
CA GLU A 521 10.57 20.80 12.07
C GLU A 521 10.35 21.02 10.57
N ASP A 522 11.42 21.06 9.78
CA ASP A 522 11.32 21.29 8.33
C ASP A 522 10.76 20.07 7.57
N ILE A 523 10.99 18.84 8.04
CA ILE A 523 10.32 17.64 7.53
C ILE A 523 8.81 17.72 7.79
N GLN A 524 8.39 18.14 9.00
CA GLN A 524 6.97 18.37 9.30
C GLN A 524 6.39 19.48 8.42
N VAL A 525 7.09 20.59 8.20
CA VAL A 525 6.66 21.66 7.29
C VAL A 525 6.50 21.11 5.87
N ALA A 526 7.44 20.31 5.36
CA ALA A 526 7.33 19.69 4.04
C ALA A 526 6.11 18.76 3.95
N GLU A 527 5.84 17.97 5.00
CA GLU A 527 4.69 17.08 5.05
C GLU A 527 3.36 17.84 5.09
N PHE A 528 3.24 18.84 5.96
CA PHE A 528 2.02 19.66 6.03
C PHE A 528 1.84 20.53 4.77
N THR A 529 2.92 20.90 4.08
CA THR A 529 2.83 21.54 2.76
C THR A 529 2.23 20.58 1.74
N ARG A 530 2.65 19.30 1.74
CA ARG A 530 2.00 18.24 0.95
C ARG A 530 0.52 18.10 1.32
N TRP A 531 0.16 18.03 2.61
CA TRP A 531 -1.24 17.96 3.03
C TRP A 531 -2.06 19.19 2.62
N ASN A 532 -1.49 20.39 2.76
CA ASN A 532 -2.14 21.64 2.38
C ASN A 532 -2.42 21.69 0.86
N SER A 533 -1.56 21.08 0.04
CA SER A 533 -1.81 20.95 -1.40
C SER A 533 -3.06 20.12 -1.72
N PHE A 534 -3.53 19.28 -0.79
CA PHE A 534 -4.77 18.51 -0.94
C PHE A 534 -6.03 19.30 -0.59
N SER A 535 -5.90 20.41 0.17
CA SER A 535 -7.07 21.16 0.68
C SER A 535 -7.87 21.89 -0.40
N GLY A 536 -7.26 22.14 -1.57
CA GLY A 536 -7.91 22.76 -2.74
C GLY A 536 -8.31 21.78 -3.83
N ILE A 537 -8.14 20.48 -3.61
CA ILE A 537 -8.48 19.46 -4.60
C ILE A 537 -9.99 19.26 -4.64
N ASP A 538 -10.59 19.43 -5.82
CA ASP A 538 -11.97 19.00 -6.06
C ASP A 538 -11.98 17.48 -6.27
N PHE A 539 -12.34 16.73 -5.23
CA PHE A 539 -12.46 15.27 -5.31
C PHE A 539 -13.61 14.79 -6.20
N ASN A 540 -14.47 15.68 -6.69
CA ASN A 540 -15.42 15.34 -7.76
C ASN A 540 -14.72 15.21 -9.12
N ASP A 541 -13.65 15.98 -9.36
CA ASP A 541 -12.72 15.74 -10.47
C ASP A 541 -11.67 14.71 -10.06
N LYS A 542 -12.04 13.43 -10.16
CA LYS A 542 -11.13 12.33 -9.80
C LYS A 542 -9.82 12.33 -10.59
N ALA A 543 -9.82 12.80 -11.85
CA ALA A 543 -8.61 12.86 -12.67
C ALA A 543 -7.65 13.94 -12.15
N GLY A 544 -8.17 15.17 -12.03
CA GLY A 544 -7.41 16.30 -11.50
C GLY A 544 -6.91 16.05 -10.07
N ALA A 545 -7.73 15.39 -9.23
CA ALA A 545 -7.36 15.01 -7.88
C ALA A 545 -6.15 14.06 -7.84
N MET A 546 -6.16 12.99 -8.64
CA MET A 546 -5.07 12.01 -8.66
C MET A 546 -3.77 12.61 -9.24
N GLU A 547 -3.87 13.46 -10.26
CA GLU A 547 -2.71 14.17 -10.81
C GLU A 547 -2.10 15.13 -9.77
N ALA A 548 -2.94 15.91 -9.09
CA ALA A 548 -2.49 16.80 -8.01
C ALA A 548 -1.83 16.02 -6.86
N MET A 549 -2.40 14.88 -6.47
CA MET A 549 -1.81 13.98 -5.46
C MET A 549 -0.43 13.45 -5.90
N LYS A 550 -0.28 13.01 -7.15
CA LYS A 550 1.00 12.58 -7.70
C LYS A 550 2.05 13.69 -7.64
N LEU A 551 1.72 14.89 -8.12
CA LEU A 551 2.66 16.02 -8.15
C LEU A 551 3.09 16.40 -6.74
N ALA A 552 2.16 16.41 -5.78
CA ALA A 552 2.46 16.68 -4.38
C ALA A 552 3.35 15.59 -3.74
N GLU A 553 3.08 14.32 -4.01
CA GLU A 553 3.92 13.21 -3.52
C GLU A 553 5.32 13.26 -4.11
N LYS A 554 5.45 13.50 -5.41
CA LYS A 554 6.75 13.66 -6.08
C LYS A 554 7.52 14.84 -5.51
N ALA A 555 6.89 16.00 -5.41
CA ALA A 555 7.51 17.21 -4.85
C ALA A 555 7.98 16.98 -3.42
N PHE A 556 7.18 16.30 -2.60
CA PHE A 556 7.56 15.92 -1.24
C PHE A 556 8.78 14.99 -1.21
N TYR A 557 8.79 13.92 -2.01
CA TYR A 557 9.94 13.01 -2.05
C TYR A 557 11.20 13.69 -2.57
N ASP A 558 11.10 14.52 -3.60
CA ASP A 558 12.22 15.27 -4.15
C ASP A 558 12.78 16.25 -3.10
N LYS A 559 11.89 16.93 -2.37
CA LYS A 559 12.24 17.81 -1.25
C LYS A 559 13.05 17.08 -0.19
N LEU A 560 12.70 15.83 0.12
CA LEU A 560 13.38 15.09 1.18
C LEU A 560 14.68 14.43 0.72
N PHE A 561 14.71 13.82 -0.47
CA PHE A 561 15.72 12.83 -0.82
C PHE A 561 16.48 13.08 -2.13
N ASN A 562 16.17 14.14 -2.90
CA ASN A 562 16.82 14.38 -4.18
C ASN A 562 18.28 14.84 -4.01
N SER A 563 19.22 13.89 -4.05
CA SER A 563 20.65 14.16 -3.87
C SER A 563 21.38 14.61 -5.13
N THR A 564 20.71 14.78 -6.27
CA THR A 564 21.34 15.00 -7.60
C THR A 564 21.51 16.48 -8.00
N GLY A 565 21.69 17.38 -7.04
CA GLY A 565 22.14 18.76 -7.33
C GLY A 565 21.05 19.77 -7.66
N GLY A 566 19.78 19.45 -7.40
CA GLY A 566 18.75 20.49 -7.28
C GLY A 566 18.95 21.25 -5.97
N ALA A 567 18.93 22.59 -6.02
CA ALA A 567 18.77 23.39 -4.80
C ALA A 567 17.46 22.96 -4.11
N ASN A 568 17.45 22.94 -2.78
CA ASN A 568 16.27 22.77 -1.91
C ASN A 568 15.91 21.34 -1.46
N SER A 569 16.83 20.37 -1.44
CA SER A 569 16.56 19.05 -0.82
C SER A 569 17.17 18.94 0.59
N LEU A 570 16.37 18.52 1.58
CA LEU A 570 16.79 18.46 2.99
C LEU A 570 18.00 17.54 3.22
N ILE A 571 18.16 16.47 2.43
CA ILE A 571 19.32 15.58 2.55
C ILE A 571 20.66 16.28 2.26
N ASN A 572 20.68 17.26 1.36
CA ASN A 572 21.88 18.01 1.01
C ASN A 572 22.20 19.07 2.07
N ASP A 573 21.20 19.52 2.82
CA ASP A 573 21.33 20.51 3.89
C ASP A 573 21.90 19.92 5.19
N ILE A 574 21.90 18.58 5.32
CA ILE A 574 22.54 17.86 6.42
C ILE A 574 24.04 17.70 6.14
N THR A 575 24.88 18.22 7.02
CA THR A 575 26.36 18.11 6.96
C THR A 575 26.94 17.76 8.33
N GLY A 576 28.23 17.43 8.37
CA GLY A 576 28.94 17.11 9.61
C GLY A 576 29.79 15.84 9.53
N THR A 577 30.33 15.44 10.68
CA THR A 577 31.27 14.33 10.83
C THR A 577 30.88 13.42 11.99
N THR A 578 31.07 12.11 11.88
CA THR A 578 30.74 11.17 12.98
C THR A 578 31.72 11.22 14.16
N ASN A 579 32.96 11.65 13.94
CA ASN A 579 34.06 11.62 14.93
C ASN A 579 35.05 12.79 14.78
N GLY A 580 34.60 13.89 14.16
CA GLY A 580 35.44 15.06 13.84
C GLY A 580 36.19 14.96 12.50
N THR A 581 36.25 13.79 11.88
CA THR A 581 37.01 13.58 10.62
C THR A 581 36.22 12.87 9.52
N THR A 582 35.46 11.83 9.87
CA THR A 582 34.68 11.04 8.92
C THR A 582 33.35 11.73 8.63
N ALA A 583 33.09 12.11 7.38
CA ALA A 583 31.83 12.72 6.99
C ALA A 583 30.63 11.79 7.27
N ILE A 584 29.49 12.36 7.66
CA ILE A 584 28.24 11.60 7.81
C ILE A 584 27.85 11.01 6.45
N ALA A 585 27.77 9.67 6.39
CA ALA A 585 27.42 8.97 5.16
C ALA A 585 26.00 9.31 4.69
N VAL A 586 25.79 9.32 3.37
CA VAL A 586 24.47 9.57 2.76
C VAL A 586 23.40 8.60 3.27
N THR A 587 23.79 7.36 3.58
CA THR A 587 22.90 6.35 4.18
C THR A 587 22.38 6.78 5.55
N ALA A 588 23.23 7.32 6.42
CA ALA A 588 22.82 7.84 7.72
C ALA A 588 21.93 9.08 7.59
N LYS A 589 22.23 9.99 6.65
CA LYS A 589 21.37 11.15 6.36
C LYS A 589 19.96 10.72 5.92
N LYS A 590 19.88 9.74 5.00
CA LYS A 590 18.59 9.16 4.57
C LYS A 590 17.86 8.49 5.72
N ALA A 591 18.58 7.81 6.60
CA ALA A 591 18.01 7.14 7.75
C ALA A 591 17.39 8.14 8.74
N LEU A 592 18.05 9.27 9.02
CA LEU A 592 17.51 10.34 9.86
C LEU A 592 16.20 10.89 9.30
N ILE A 593 16.21 11.31 8.03
CA ILE A 593 15.01 11.84 7.36
C ILE A 593 13.90 10.78 7.38
N THR A 594 14.23 9.53 7.09
CA THR A 594 13.27 8.43 7.10
C THR A 594 12.64 8.28 8.47
N ILE A 595 13.42 8.20 9.55
CA ILE A 595 12.90 8.06 10.92
C ILE A 595 11.95 9.20 11.30
N PHE A 596 12.24 10.43 10.89
CA PHE A 596 11.38 11.58 11.17
C PHE A 596 10.07 11.61 10.38
N LEU A 597 9.91 10.73 9.39
CA LEU A 597 8.63 10.47 8.73
C LEU A 597 7.76 9.42 9.45
N SER A 598 8.25 8.83 10.55
CA SER A 598 7.47 7.80 11.25
C SER A 598 6.15 8.39 11.75
N PRO A 599 5.06 7.61 11.74
CA PRO A 599 3.74 8.10 12.15
C PRO A 599 3.67 8.56 13.63
N ASP A 600 4.74 8.37 14.40
CA ASP A 600 4.92 8.92 15.75
C ASP A 600 5.26 10.41 15.78
N PHE A 601 5.44 11.06 14.62
CA PHE A 601 5.92 12.45 14.49
C PHE A 601 4.90 13.46 14.00
#